data_AF-A0A9D9DQV8-F1
#
_entry.id   AF-A0A9D9DQV8-F1
#
_cell.length_a   1.000
_cell.length_b   1.000
_cell.length_c   1.000
_cell.angle_alpha   90.00
_cell.angle_beta   90.00
_cell.angle_gamma   90.00
#
_symmetry.space_group_name_H-M   'P 1'
#
loop_
_entity.id
_entity.type
_entity.pdbx_description
1 polymer ?
#
loop_
_entity_poly.entity_id
_entity_poly.type
_entity_poly.pdbx_seq_one_letter_code
_entity_poly.pdbx_strand_id
1 'polypeptide(L)'
;YGRGVGRIGLICADGLKGLEDVISEVFPGTKLQRCTTHLKRNILSDVRNGDKGEVAEDLRQVFRTGDRNYTVEQAWGEWQRFCSKWGRHYRGIKRRGGDASYKAYFTYLNYDPRIQSMIYTTNWIERLQKEFRRVTRMRGAMPNEESVILLMGKTAMDKRSYLRQVPRIDLDKDLFPDE
;
A
#
# COMPACT_ATOMS: atom_id res chain seq x y z
N TYR A 1 -17.75 3.24 -15.42
CA TYR A 1 -18.80 2.21 -15.23
C TYR A 1 -19.02 1.25 -16.42
N GLY A 2 -18.28 1.32 -17.54
CA GLY A 2 -18.56 0.50 -18.75
C GLY A 2 -18.34 -1.03 -18.68
N ARG A 3 -17.99 -1.60 -17.51
CA ARG A 3 -17.83 -3.06 -17.31
C ARG A 3 -18.62 -3.62 -16.12
N GLY A 4 -19.56 -2.86 -15.55
CA GLY A 4 -20.52 -3.35 -14.54
C GLY A 4 -20.13 -3.25 -13.06
N VAL A 5 -18.97 -2.67 -12.70
CA VAL A 5 -18.61 -2.43 -11.29
C VAL A 5 -19.51 -1.32 -10.71
N GLY A 6 -20.30 -1.64 -9.69
CA GLY A 6 -21.22 -0.69 -9.04
C GLY A 6 -20.61 0.08 -7.87
N ARG A 7 -19.83 -0.56 -7.00
CA ARG A 7 -19.24 0.05 -5.79
C ARG A 7 -17.90 -0.60 -5.45
N ILE A 8 -16.98 0.20 -4.91
CA ILE A 8 -15.71 -0.28 -4.35
C ILE A 8 -15.63 0.18 -2.88
N GLY A 9 -15.47 -0.76 -1.94
CA GLY A 9 -15.35 -0.42 -0.51
C GLY A 9 -13.98 0.15 -0.14
N LEU A 10 -12.91 -0.47 -0.64
CA LEU A 10 -11.52 -0.13 -0.33
C LEU A 10 -10.65 -0.32 -1.58
N ILE A 11 -9.76 0.64 -1.83
CA ILE A 11 -8.67 0.52 -2.79
C ILE A 11 -7.35 0.49 -2.04
N CYS A 12 -6.56 -0.56 -2.28
CA CYS A 12 -5.18 -0.65 -1.80
C CYS A 12 -4.23 -0.37 -2.96
N ALA A 13 -3.45 0.69 -2.88
CA ALA A 13 -2.55 1.12 -3.94
C ALA A 13 -1.18 1.55 -3.40
N ASP A 14 -0.20 1.66 -4.28
CA ASP A 14 1.02 2.38 -3.96
C ASP A 14 0.76 3.91 -3.96
N GLY A 15 1.70 4.70 -3.43
CA GLY A 15 1.62 6.16 -3.36
C GLY A 15 1.77 6.84 -4.72
N LEU A 16 0.78 6.70 -5.59
CA LEU A 16 0.68 7.43 -6.86
C LEU A 16 0.07 8.82 -6.64
N LYS A 17 0.76 9.85 -7.14
CA LYS A 17 0.29 11.23 -7.05
C LYS A 17 -1.00 11.40 -7.87
N GLY A 18 -2.00 12.06 -7.30
CA GLY A 18 -3.30 12.31 -7.95
C GLY A 18 -4.28 11.14 -7.95
N LEU A 19 -3.88 9.95 -7.45
CA LEU A 19 -4.77 8.79 -7.41
C LEU A 19 -5.97 9.02 -6.48
N GLU A 20 -5.76 9.74 -5.38
CA GLU A 20 -6.82 10.05 -4.40
C GLU A 20 -7.91 10.96 -4.98
N ASP A 21 -7.51 11.94 -5.80
CA ASP A 21 -8.43 12.84 -6.50
C ASP A 21 -9.30 12.06 -7.49
N VAL A 22 -8.66 11.21 -8.31
CA VAL A 22 -9.36 10.38 -9.30
C VAL A 22 -10.29 9.36 -8.63
N ILE A 23 -9.87 8.73 -7.53
CA ILE A 23 -10.74 7.80 -6.79
C ILE A 23 -11.96 8.54 -6.26
N SER A 24 -11.78 9.73 -5.69
CA SER A 24 -12.87 10.51 -5.11
C SER A 24 -13.87 10.97 -6.16
N GLU A 25 -13.41 11.23 -7.39
CA GLU A 25 -14.25 11.59 -8.54
C GLU A 25 -15.03 10.38 -9.10
N VAL A 26 -14.35 9.26 -9.34
CA VAL A 26 -14.93 8.10 -10.04
C VAL A 26 -15.72 7.19 -9.10
N PHE A 27 -15.26 7.01 -7.87
CA PHE A 27 -15.87 6.17 -6.83
C PHE A 27 -16.02 6.95 -5.51
N PRO A 28 -16.97 7.88 -5.43
CA PRO A 28 -17.21 8.66 -4.21
C PRO A 28 -17.44 7.75 -3.01
N GLY A 29 -16.77 8.05 -1.89
CA GLY A 29 -16.87 7.30 -0.64
C GLY A 29 -15.96 6.06 -0.54
N THR A 30 -15.27 5.67 -1.62
CA THR A 30 -14.26 4.60 -1.55
C THR A 30 -13.07 5.05 -0.71
N LYS A 31 -12.67 4.20 0.25
CA LYS A 31 -11.49 4.45 1.08
C LYS A 31 -10.22 4.07 0.32
N LEU A 32 -9.15 4.82 0.54
CA LEU A 32 -7.81 4.54 -0.01
C LEU A 32 -6.87 4.11 1.10
N GLN A 33 -6.26 2.93 0.94
CA GLN A 33 -5.09 2.51 1.69
C GLN A 33 -3.85 2.64 0.80
N ARG A 34 -2.86 3.42 1.23
CA ARG A 34 -1.55 3.47 0.58
C ARG A 34 -0.61 2.41 1.17
N CYS A 35 0.19 1.75 0.35
CA CYS A 35 1.04 0.65 0.78
C CYS A 35 2.15 1.09 1.75
N THR A 36 2.10 0.64 3.00
CA THR A 36 3.08 1.03 4.04
C THR A 36 4.47 0.47 3.76
N THR A 37 4.58 -0.68 3.10
CA THR A 37 5.86 -1.28 2.74
C THR A 37 6.63 -0.40 1.74
N HIS A 38 5.97 0.13 0.72
CA HIS A 38 6.61 1.04 -0.24
C HIS A 38 7.00 2.35 0.42
N LEU A 39 6.15 2.88 1.31
CA LEU A 39 6.52 4.06 2.10
C LEU A 39 7.78 3.81 2.94
N LYS A 40 7.84 2.70 3.70
CA LYS A 40 9.00 2.36 4.53
C LYS A 40 10.27 2.22 3.69
N ARG A 41 10.20 1.53 2.54
CA ARG A 41 11.32 1.41 1.59
C ARG A 41 11.79 2.78 1.09
N ASN A 42 10.84 3.65 0.71
CA ASN A 42 11.12 5.00 0.22
C ASN A 42 11.67 5.95 1.29
N ILE A 43 11.39 5.72 2.57
CA ILE A 43 12.02 6.48 3.66
C ILE A 43 13.43 5.98 3.89
N LEU A 44 13.60 4.66 3.97
CA LEU A 44 14.90 4.02 4.25
C LEU A 44 15.92 4.19 3.13
N SER A 45 15.50 4.47 1.89
CA SER A 45 16.42 4.82 0.79
C SER A 45 17.13 6.15 1.02
N ASP A 46 16.49 7.09 1.72
CA ASP A 46 16.98 8.45 1.93
C ASP A 46 17.79 8.59 3.23
N VAL A 47 17.89 7.51 4.00
CA VAL A 47 18.51 7.47 5.34
C VAL A 47 19.90 6.85 5.24
N ARG A 48 20.87 7.45 5.94
CA ARG A 48 22.25 6.93 5.98
C ARG A 48 22.29 5.55 6.66
N ASN A 49 23.20 4.68 6.25
CA ASN A 49 23.20 3.28 6.67
C ASN A 49 23.19 3.08 8.20
N GLY A 50 23.94 3.90 8.95
CA GLY A 50 24.01 3.81 10.42
C GLY A 50 22.68 4.07 11.13
N ASP A 51 21.78 4.88 10.55
CA ASP A 51 20.50 5.22 11.18
C ASP A 51 19.37 4.28 10.74
N LYS A 52 19.56 3.48 9.67
CA LYS A 52 18.49 2.67 9.08
C LYS A 52 17.85 1.69 10.06
N GLY A 53 18.64 1.13 10.97
CA GLY A 53 18.14 0.21 12.00
C GLY A 53 17.14 0.89 12.94
N GLU A 54 17.50 2.05 13.48
CA GLU A 54 16.65 2.81 14.40
C GLU A 54 15.43 3.40 13.69
N VAL A 55 15.59 3.94 12.48
CA VAL A 55 14.47 4.42 11.66
C VAL A 55 13.49 3.28 11.37
N ALA A 56 13.97 2.08 11.06
CA ALA A 56 13.11 0.93 10.78
C ALA A 56 12.36 0.43 12.03
N GLU A 57 12.95 0.52 13.22
CA GLU A 57 12.27 0.24 14.50
C GLU A 57 11.17 1.27 14.75
N ASP A 58 11.48 2.56 14.67
CA ASP A 58 10.47 3.60 14.88
C ASP A 58 9.31 3.48 13.88
N LEU A 59 9.60 3.17 12.61
CA LEU A 59 8.56 2.91 11.61
C LEU A 59 7.73 1.65 11.91
N ARG A 60 8.27 0.64 12.59
CA ARG A 60 7.47 -0.50 13.08
C ARG A 60 6.54 -0.07 14.21
N GLN A 61 6.98 0.84 15.07
CA GLN A 61 6.16 1.38 16.15
C GLN A 61 5.04 2.28 15.65
N VAL A 62 5.24 3.01 14.54
CA VAL A 62 4.17 3.82 13.91
C VAL A 62 3.15 2.95 13.18
N PHE A 63 3.60 1.94 12.43
CA PHE A 63 2.74 1.13 11.58
C PHE A 63 2.45 -0.24 12.21
N ARG A 64 1.70 -0.24 13.30
CA ARG A 64 1.26 -1.43 14.04
C ARG A 64 0.01 -2.05 13.42
N THR A 65 -0.16 -3.35 13.59
CA THR A 65 -1.36 -4.09 13.14
C THR A 65 -1.79 -5.05 14.24
N GLY A 66 -3.08 -5.36 14.32
CA GLY A 66 -3.59 -6.40 15.24
C GLY A 66 -3.97 -5.88 16.63
N ASP A 67 -3.82 -4.59 16.89
CA ASP A 67 -4.28 -3.94 18.12
C ASP A 67 -5.59 -3.20 17.84
N ARG A 68 -6.67 -3.62 18.51
CA ARG A 68 -8.00 -3.01 18.35
C ARG A 68 -8.09 -1.61 18.93
N ASN A 69 -7.24 -1.27 19.89
CA ASN A 69 -7.25 0.02 20.55
C ASN A 69 -6.33 1.04 19.88
N TYR A 70 -5.55 0.61 18.86
CA TYR A 70 -4.65 1.48 18.13
C TYR A 70 -5.37 2.17 16.98
N THR A 71 -5.75 3.45 17.16
CA THR A 71 -6.57 4.19 16.20
C THR A 71 -5.74 4.96 15.17
N VAL A 72 -6.40 5.44 14.11
CA VAL A 72 -5.79 6.31 13.09
C VAL A 72 -5.19 7.57 13.72
N GLU A 73 -5.86 8.18 14.70
CA GLU A 73 -5.43 9.40 15.37
C GLU A 73 -4.16 9.16 16.20
N GLN A 74 -4.09 8.03 16.90
CA GLN A 74 -2.90 7.63 17.66
C GLN A 74 -1.73 7.35 16.71
N ALA A 75 -1.97 6.61 15.63
CA ALA A 75 -0.94 6.33 14.62
C ALA A 75 -0.44 7.60 13.93
N TRP A 76 -1.34 8.54 13.66
CA TRP A 76 -1.00 9.86 13.14
C TRP A 76 -0.15 10.67 14.13
N GLY A 77 -0.45 10.63 15.42
CA GLY A 77 0.36 11.25 16.46
C GLY A 77 1.79 10.66 16.52
N GLU A 78 1.90 9.33 16.47
CA GLU A 78 3.20 8.63 16.42
C GLU A 78 3.97 8.95 15.13
N TRP A 79 3.28 9.06 13.99
CA TRP A 79 3.88 9.53 12.74
C TRP A 79 4.45 10.95 12.85
N GLN A 80 3.71 11.88 13.46
CA GLN A 80 4.18 13.25 13.66
C GLN A 80 5.39 13.30 14.60
N ARG A 81 5.41 12.46 15.65
CA ARG A 81 6.58 12.31 16.54
C ARG A 81 7.79 11.76 15.80
N PHE A 82 7.60 10.70 15.01
CA PHE A 82 8.63 10.14 14.12
C PHE A 82 9.21 11.20 13.18
N CYS A 83 8.33 11.95 12.49
CA CYS A 83 8.74 13.01 11.58
C CYS A 83 9.44 14.17 12.31
N SER A 84 9.09 14.46 13.55
CA SER A 84 9.73 15.50 14.36
C SER A 84 11.12 15.07 14.85
N LYS A 85 11.29 13.80 15.25
CA LYS A 85 12.57 13.21 15.65
C LYS A 85 13.55 13.21 14.46
N TRP A 86 13.17 12.53 13.38
CA TRP A 86 14.06 12.31 12.23
C TRP A 86 14.11 13.49 11.26
N GLY A 87 13.10 14.37 11.27
CA GLY A 87 13.07 15.58 10.46
C GLY A 87 14.16 16.59 10.80
N ARG A 88 14.83 16.45 11.96
CA ARG A 88 16.02 17.21 12.34
C ARG A 88 17.23 16.87 11.48
N HIS A 89 17.33 15.62 11.06
CA HIS A 89 18.45 15.10 10.26
C HIS A 89 18.08 14.96 8.77
N TYR A 90 16.82 14.66 8.48
CA TYR A 90 16.34 14.33 7.14
C TYR A 90 15.20 15.25 6.73
N ARG A 91 15.51 16.27 5.91
CA ARG A 91 14.49 17.19 5.35
C ARG A 91 13.39 16.46 4.59
N GLY A 92 13.72 15.32 3.96
CA GLY A 92 12.77 14.43 3.30
C GLY A 92 11.69 13.93 4.26
N ILE A 93 12.07 13.45 5.45
CA ILE A 93 11.14 12.98 6.47
C ILE A 93 10.32 14.14 7.06
N LYS A 94 10.96 15.30 7.30
CA LYS A 94 10.27 16.50 7.83
C LYS A 94 9.09 16.93 6.95
N ARG A 95 9.28 16.96 5.62
CA ARG A 95 8.23 17.35 4.66
C ARG A 95 6.99 16.45 4.74
N ARG A 96 7.18 15.16 5.02
CA ARG A 96 6.08 14.17 5.06
C ARG A 96 5.21 14.30 6.31
N GLY A 97 5.74 14.85 7.40
CA GLY A 97 5.01 14.98 8.68
C GLY A 97 3.86 15.99 8.65
N GLY A 98 3.93 16.99 7.77
CA GLY A 98 2.89 18.02 7.61
C GLY A 98 1.86 17.72 6.50
N ASP A 99 2.07 16.67 5.72
CA ASP A 99 1.21 16.33 4.58
C ASP A 99 0.07 15.41 5.04
N ALA A 100 -1.14 15.95 5.09
CA ALA A 100 -2.33 15.21 5.51
C ALA A 100 -2.65 14.00 4.62
N SER A 101 -2.16 13.96 3.36
CA SER A 101 -2.35 12.80 2.49
C SER A 101 -1.68 11.52 3.01
N TYR A 102 -0.74 11.65 3.96
CA TYR A 102 -0.13 10.50 4.64
C TYR A 102 -1.10 9.79 5.59
N LYS A 103 -2.24 10.40 5.95
CA LYS A 103 -3.30 9.71 6.71
C LYS A 103 -3.82 8.47 5.97
N ALA A 104 -3.78 8.47 4.64
CA ALA A 104 -4.17 7.30 3.82
C ALA A 104 -3.29 6.06 4.03
N TYR A 105 -2.11 6.18 4.68
CA TYR A 105 -1.31 5.02 5.08
C TYR A 105 -1.86 4.30 6.32
N PHE A 106 -2.77 4.93 7.07
CA PHE A 106 -3.34 4.42 8.30
C PHE A 106 -4.79 3.93 8.14
N THR A 107 -5.37 4.03 6.94
CA THR A 107 -6.76 3.64 6.64
C THR A 107 -7.10 2.24 7.13
N TYR A 108 -6.14 1.30 7.06
CA TYR A 108 -6.26 -0.08 7.52
C TYR A 108 -6.65 -0.21 9.00
N LEU A 109 -6.40 0.79 9.85
CA LEU A 109 -6.77 0.74 11.27
C LEU A 109 -8.28 0.85 11.50
N ASN A 110 -9.05 1.27 10.50
CA ASN A 110 -10.52 1.28 10.56
C ASN A 110 -11.16 -0.10 10.34
N TYR A 111 -10.36 -1.16 10.20
CA TYR A 111 -10.78 -2.51 9.84
C TYR A 111 -10.43 -3.51 10.93
N ASP A 112 -11.02 -4.72 10.88
CA ASP A 112 -10.80 -5.74 11.89
C ASP A 112 -9.29 -6.01 12.10
N PRO A 113 -8.80 -5.99 13.36
CA PRO A 113 -7.39 -6.18 13.68
C PRO A 113 -6.74 -7.39 13.01
N ARG A 114 -7.50 -8.46 12.80
CA ARG A 114 -7.04 -9.70 12.19
C ARG A 114 -6.77 -9.53 10.69
N ILE A 115 -7.38 -8.56 10.01
CA ILE A 115 -7.19 -8.35 8.56
C ILE A 115 -6.27 -7.18 8.23
N GLN A 116 -5.97 -6.32 9.21
CA GLN A 116 -5.09 -5.14 9.06
C GLN A 116 -3.77 -5.45 8.34
N SER A 117 -3.12 -6.56 8.70
CA SER A 117 -1.83 -6.93 8.10
C SER A 117 -1.92 -7.28 6.61
N MET A 118 -3.10 -7.71 6.16
CA MET A 118 -3.38 -7.98 4.75
C MET A 118 -3.62 -6.68 3.98
N ILE A 119 -4.34 -5.72 4.58
CA ILE A 119 -4.69 -4.44 3.96
C ILE A 119 -3.47 -3.52 3.84
N TYR A 120 -2.68 -3.36 4.91
CA TYR A 120 -1.65 -2.30 4.97
C TYR A 120 -0.41 -2.56 4.08
N THR A 121 -0.30 -3.73 3.45
CA THR A 121 0.73 -4.04 2.45
C THR A 121 0.14 -4.65 1.19
N THR A 122 0.87 -4.54 0.09
CA THR A 122 0.53 -5.17 -1.18
C THR A 122 1.28 -6.49 -1.39
N ASN A 123 1.74 -7.15 -0.31
CA ASN A 123 2.57 -8.36 -0.43
C ASN A 123 1.86 -9.50 -1.18
N TRP A 124 0.53 -9.58 -1.05
CA TRP A 124 -0.28 -10.59 -1.73
C TRP A 124 -0.28 -10.45 -3.27
N ILE A 125 0.01 -9.27 -3.83
CA ILE A 125 0.23 -9.07 -5.28
C ILE A 125 1.72 -9.10 -5.69
N GLU A 126 2.67 -9.03 -4.75
CA GLU A 126 4.10 -8.94 -5.06
C GLU A 126 4.60 -10.17 -5.85
N ARG A 127 3.99 -11.35 -5.68
CA ARG A 127 4.34 -12.55 -6.47
C ARG A 127 4.05 -12.36 -7.95
N LEU A 128 2.88 -11.83 -8.32
CA LEU A 128 2.53 -11.56 -9.71
C LEU A 128 3.46 -10.49 -10.29
N GLN A 129 3.71 -9.43 -9.53
CA GLN A 129 4.65 -8.36 -9.92
C GLN A 129 6.08 -8.88 -10.15
N LYS A 130 6.54 -9.83 -9.32
CA LYS A 130 7.85 -10.48 -9.50
C LYS A 130 7.92 -11.27 -10.82
N GLU A 131 6.85 -11.95 -11.19
CA GLU A 131 6.77 -12.66 -12.47
C GLU A 131 6.81 -11.69 -13.65
N PHE A 132 6.07 -10.58 -13.59
CA PHE A 132 6.16 -9.54 -14.63
C PHE A 132 7.58 -9.01 -14.79
N ARG A 133 8.26 -8.66 -13.69
CA ARG A 133 9.67 -8.21 -13.74
C ARG A 133 10.61 -9.27 -14.27
N ARG A 134 10.36 -10.56 -13.99
CA ARG A 134 11.18 -11.66 -14.51
C ARG A 134 11.06 -11.76 -16.02
N VAL A 135 9.84 -11.81 -16.55
CA VAL A 135 9.62 -12.00 -18.00
C VAL A 135 10.07 -10.80 -18.83
N THR A 136 9.98 -9.59 -18.29
CA THR A 136 10.48 -8.38 -18.96
C THR A 136 12.01 -8.31 -18.90
N ARG A 137 12.62 -8.56 -17.73
CA ARG A 137 14.08 -8.55 -17.57
C ARG A 137 14.80 -9.56 -18.48
N MET A 138 14.21 -10.73 -18.72
CA MET A 138 14.79 -11.74 -19.62
C MET A 138 14.88 -11.29 -21.09
N ARG A 139 14.12 -10.27 -21.50
CA ARG A 139 14.07 -9.80 -22.89
C ARG A 139 14.92 -8.55 -23.14
N GLY A 140 15.30 -7.81 -22.09
CA GLY A 140 16.12 -6.60 -22.20
C GLY A 140 15.33 -5.42 -22.75
N ALA A 141 15.15 -5.37 -24.08
CA ALA A 141 14.39 -4.34 -24.79
C ALA A 141 13.15 -4.94 -25.47
N MET A 142 12.06 -4.18 -25.51
CA MET A 142 10.81 -4.61 -26.14
C MET A 142 10.58 -3.79 -27.41
N PRO A 143 10.01 -4.38 -28.48
CA PRO A 143 9.85 -3.69 -29.77
C PRO A 143 8.91 -2.47 -29.72
N ASN A 144 7.82 -2.57 -28.95
CA ASN A 144 6.81 -1.51 -28.79
C ASN A 144 5.95 -1.79 -27.54
N GLU A 145 5.06 -0.84 -27.20
CA GLU A 145 4.16 -0.91 -26.05
C GLU A 145 3.17 -2.09 -26.14
N GLU A 146 2.63 -2.37 -27.33
CA GLU A 146 1.71 -3.49 -27.54
C GLU A 146 2.35 -4.85 -27.22
N SER A 147 3.64 -5.01 -27.56
CA SER A 147 4.41 -6.21 -27.23
C SER A 147 4.55 -6.41 -25.72
N VAL A 148 4.66 -5.31 -24.96
CA VAL A 148 4.69 -5.34 -23.49
C VAL A 148 3.33 -5.77 -22.95
N ILE A 149 2.24 -5.18 -23.46
CA ILE A 149 0.87 -5.51 -23.06
C ILE A 149 0.57 -6.99 -23.33
N LEU A 150 0.91 -7.49 -24.52
CA LEU A 150 0.71 -8.90 -24.88
C LEU A 150 1.48 -9.84 -23.94
N LEU A 151 2.74 -9.54 -23.66
CA LEU A 151 3.57 -10.34 -22.77
C LEU A 151 3.03 -10.35 -21.33
N MET A 152 2.66 -9.17 -20.82
CA MET A 152 2.08 -9.04 -19.48
C MET A 152 0.73 -9.73 -19.39
N GLY A 153 -0.13 -9.58 -20.40
CA GLY A 153 -1.43 -10.26 -20.50
C GLY A 153 -1.27 -11.78 -20.50
N LYS A 154 -0.39 -12.31 -21.36
CA LYS A 154 -0.05 -13.75 -21.35
C LYS A 154 0.44 -14.22 -19.99
N THR A 155 1.37 -13.48 -19.39
CA THR A 155 1.92 -13.81 -18.06
C THR A 155 0.82 -13.78 -16.99
N ALA A 156 -0.14 -12.87 -17.07
CA ALA A 156 -1.27 -12.83 -16.15
C ALA A 156 -2.19 -14.05 -16.32
N MET A 157 -2.49 -14.43 -17.56
CA MET A 157 -3.33 -15.60 -17.87
C MET A 157 -2.69 -16.92 -17.40
N ASP A 158 -1.39 -17.08 -17.58
CA ASP A 158 -0.65 -18.31 -17.23
C ASP A 158 -0.52 -18.53 -15.70
N LYS A 159 -0.72 -17.48 -14.88
CA LYS A 159 -0.44 -17.53 -13.45
C LYS A 159 -1.71 -17.62 -12.63
N ARG A 160 -1.83 -18.69 -11.84
CA ARG A 160 -2.93 -18.88 -10.86
C ARG A 160 -2.81 -18.03 -9.59
N SER A 161 -1.92 -17.05 -9.55
CA SER A 161 -1.67 -16.22 -8.36
C SER A 161 -2.93 -15.48 -7.88
N TYR A 162 -3.85 -15.17 -8.79
CA TYR A 162 -5.13 -14.55 -8.49
C TYR A 162 -6.17 -15.52 -7.89
N LEU A 163 -5.97 -16.84 -7.98
CA LEU A 163 -6.84 -17.84 -7.33
C LEU A 163 -6.52 -18.01 -5.84
N ARG A 164 -5.44 -17.41 -5.35
CA ARG A 164 -5.10 -17.47 -3.94
C ARG A 164 -6.10 -16.63 -3.16
N GLN A 165 -6.83 -17.27 -2.26
CA GLN A 165 -7.70 -16.55 -1.33
C GLN A 165 -6.88 -15.54 -0.53
N VAL A 166 -7.39 -14.32 -0.48
CA VAL A 166 -6.79 -13.26 0.33
C VAL A 166 -6.89 -13.68 1.80
N PRO A 167 -5.78 -13.70 2.57
CA PRO A 167 -5.80 -14.24 3.92
C PRO A 167 -6.79 -13.49 4.81
N ARG A 168 -7.66 -14.25 5.49
CA ARG A 168 -8.59 -13.74 6.52
C ARG A 168 -9.63 -12.74 5.99
N ILE A 169 -9.83 -12.67 4.67
CA ILE A 169 -10.80 -11.75 4.04
C ILE A 169 -12.24 -11.99 4.53
N ASP A 170 -12.53 -13.21 4.98
CA ASP A 170 -13.79 -13.68 5.53
C ASP A 170 -14.09 -13.19 6.96
N LEU A 171 -13.10 -12.61 7.66
CA LEU A 171 -13.24 -12.23 9.07
C LEU A 171 -13.88 -10.85 9.28
N ASP A 172 -13.82 -9.97 8.28
CA ASP A 172 -14.37 -8.62 8.36
C ASP A 172 -15.69 -8.59 7.60
N LYS A 173 -16.77 -8.90 8.33
CA LYS A 173 -18.14 -8.94 7.80
C LYS A 173 -18.72 -7.55 7.56
N ASP A 174 -18.10 -6.52 8.12
CA ASP A 174 -18.49 -5.14 7.86
C ASP A 174 -18.00 -4.71 6.46
N LEU A 175 -16.81 -5.15 6.06
CA LEU A 175 -16.27 -4.87 4.72
C LEU A 175 -16.67 -5.89 3.66
N PHE A 176 -16.75 -7.16 4.05
CA PHE A 176 -17.10 -8.30 3.20
C PHE A 176 -18.33 -9.00 3.81
N PRO A 177 -19.52 -8.36 3.73
CA PRO A 177 -20.74 -9.02 4.16
C PRO A 177 -20.93 -10.29 3.33
N ASP A 178 -21.47 -11.33 3.97
CA ASP A 178 -21.94 -12.49 3.22
C ASP A 178 -23.12 -12.02 2.37
N GLU A 179 -23.02 -12.20 1.04
CA GLU A 179 -24.12 -11.92 0.10
C GLU A 179 -25.39 -12.73 0.43
#